data_AF-A0A815TJQ1-F1
#
_entry.id   AF-A0A815TJQ1-F1
#
_cell.length_a   1.000
_cell.length_b   1.000
_cell.length_c   1.000
_cell.angle_alpha   90.00
_cell.angle_beta   90.00
_cell.angle_gamma   90.00
#
_symmetry.space_group_name_H-M   'P 1'
#
loop_
_entity.id
_entity.type
_entity.pdbx_description
1 polymer ?
#
loop_
_entity_poly.entity_id
_entity_poly.type
_entity_poly.pdbx_seq_one_letter_code
_entity_poly.pdbx_strand_id
1 'polypeptide(L)'
;RSDIVTANYDGNNVSVLLNTGNGTFSAQTTYATGTQPFSVAVVDVNNDNRSDIVTANQGGNNVSVLLNTGNGTFSTQTTYATGTLPFSVALVDVNNDNRPDIVTANYGASTVSVLFNTGTGTFSSQTTYAIGANSYSVAVVDVNNDNRPDIVTANYGGNNVSVLLNTGNGTFSAQTTYATGTNPRSVAVVDVNNDNKPDIVTANYGANGVGVSVHC
;
A
#
# COMPACT_ATOMS: atom_id res chain seq x y z
N ARG A 1 -13.90 13.42 -11.02
CA ARG A 1 -14.62 12.22 -11.53
C ARG A 1 -13.90 11.03 -10.93
N SER A 2 -14.60 10.16 -10.19
CA SER A 2 -13.96 9.07 -9.46
C SER A 2 -14.36 7.75 -10.10
N ASP A 3 -13.38 7.00 -10.60
CA ASP A 3 -13.53 5.69 -11.22
C ASP A 3 -13.32 4.57 -10.20
N ILE A 4 -13.63 3.33 -10.56
CA ILE A 4 -13.39 2.16 -9.70
C ILE A 4 -12.30 1.29 -10.34
N VAL A 5 -11.36 0.85 -9.51
CA VAL A 5 -10.36 -0.18 -9.85
C VAL A 5 -10.47 -1.31 -8.83
N THR A 6 -10.48 -2.55 -9.31
CA THR A 6 -10.51 -3.75 -8.46
C THR A 6 -9.42 -4.72 -8.87
N ALA A 7 -8.78 -5.39 -7.91
CA ALA A 7 -7.87 -6.49 -8.14
C ALA A 7 -8.64 -7.82 -8.20
N ASN A 8 -8.47 -8.58 -9.28
CA ASN A 8 -9.16 -9.84 -9.50
C ASN A 8 -8.21 -11.01 -9.22
N TYR A 9 -8.27 -11.52 -7.99
CA TYR A 9 -7.37 -12.54 -7.44
C TYR A 9 -7.17 -13.75 -8.38
N ASP A 10 -8.24 -14.47 -8.74
CA ASP A 10 -8.12 -15.66 -9.60
C ASP A 10 -7.91 -15.31 -11.08
N GLY A 11 -8.24 -14.08 -11.48
CA GLY A 11 -8.17 -13.60 -12.86
C GLY A 11 -6.79 -13.11 -13.31
N ASN A 12 -5.87 -12.88 -12.36
CA ASN A 12 -4.55 -12.26 -12.61
C ASN A 12 -4.66 -10.94 -13.40
N ASN A 13 -5.66 -10.13 -13.05
CA ASN A 13 -5.92 -8.85 -13.72
C ASN A 13 -6.57 -7.85 -12.76
N VAL A 14 -6.68 -6.61 -13.20
CA VAL A 14 -7.54 -5.59 -12.58
C VAL A 14 -8.72 -5.28 -13.48
N SER A 15 -9.88 -4.99 -12.89
CA SER A 15 -11.02 -4.41 -13.60
C SER A 15 -11.07 -2.90 -13.34
N VAL A 16 -11.20 -2.13 -14.42
CA VAL A 16 -11.42 -0.68 -14.39
C VAL A 16 -12.85 -0.39 -14.85
N LEU A 17 -13.59 0.33 -14.02
CA LEU A 17 -14.95 0.78 -14.32
C LEU A 17 -14.97 2.31 -14.30
N LEU A 18 -15.15 2.90 -15.48
CA LEU A 18 -15.16 4.35 -15.64
C LEU A 18 -16.51 4.92 -15.23
N ASN A 19 -16.52 5.88 -14.31
CA ASN A 19 -17.73 6.57 -13.86
C ASN A 19 -18.29 7.40 -14.99
N THR A 20 -19.57 7.32 -15.34
CA THR A 20 -20.15 8.05 -16.49
C THR A 20 -20.59 9.49 -16.15
N GLY A 21 -20.41 9.93 -14.91
CA GLY A 21 -20.73 11.27 -14.43
C GLY A 21 -22.14 11.44 -13.88
N ASN A 22 -22.97 10.39 -13.91
CA ASN A 22 -24.34 10.39 -13.38
C ASN A 22 -24.54 9.37 -12.25
N GLY A 23 -23.46 8.94 -11.59
CA GLY A 23 -23.48 7.92 -10.55
C GLY A 23 -23.53 6.47 -11.07
N THR A 24 -23.42 6.26 -12.38
CA THR A 24 -23.26 4.91 -12.98
C THR A 24 -21.83 4.70 -13.48
N PHE A 25 -21.49 3.45 -13.78
CA PHE A 25 -20.19 3.06 -14.30
C PHE A 25 -20.34 2.31 -15.63
N SER A 26 -19.40 2.51 -16.55
CA SER A 26 -19.29 1.72 -17.78
C SER A 26 -19.00 0.25 -17.47
N ALA A 27 -19.20 -0.61 -18.47
CA ALA A 27 -18.75 -2.00 -18.40
C ALA A 27 -17.25 -2.07 -18.07
N GLN A 28 -16.86 -3.08 -17.30
CA GLN A 28 -15.47 -3.25 -16.90
C GLN A 28 -14.57 -3.49 -18.11
N THR A 29 -13.40 -2.87 -18.09
CA THR A 29 -12.26 -3.24 -18.93
C THR A 29 -11.20 -3.87 -18.05
N THR A 30 -10.63 -4.99 -18.48
CA THR A 30 -9.64 -5.73 -17.69
C THR A 30 -8.23 -5.54 -18.21
N TYR A 31 -7.25 -5.41 -17.31
CA TYR A 31 -5.83 -5.30 -17.64
C TYR A 31 -5.02 -6.35 -16.86
N ALA A 32 -4.17 -7.10 -17.56
CA ALA A 32 -3.38 -8.17 -16.94
C ALA A 32 -2.39 -7.62 -15.90
N THR A 33 -2.28 -8.32 -14.78
CA THR A 33 -1.31 -8.05 -13.70
C THR A 33 -0.41 -9.27 -13.47
N GLY A 34 0.38 -9.23 -12.40
CA GLY A 34 1.08 -10.41 -11.90
C GLY A 34 0.08 -11.42 -11.32
N THR A 35 0.62 -12.55 -10.87
CA THR A 35 -0.20 -13.65 -10.37
C THR A 35 -0.85 -13.31 -9.04
N GLN A 36 -2.17 -13.54 -8.94
CA GLN A 36 -2.97 -13.35 -7.75
C GLN A 36 -2.84 -11.95 -7.14
N PRO A 37 -3.30 -10.89 -7.84
CA PRO A 37 -3.33 -9.54 -7.28
C PRO A 37 -4.28 -9.50 -6.07
N PHE A 38 -3.78 -9.03 -4.93
CA PHE A 38 -4.54 -8.99 -3.67
C PHE A 38 -4.92 -7.57 -3.24
N SER A 39 -4.08 -6.59 -3.57
CA SER A 39 -4.30 -5.17 -3.28
C SER A 39 -4.02 -4.33 -4.52
N VAL A 40 -4.70 -3.20 -4.62
CA VAL A 40 -4.50 -2.20 -5.68
C VAL A 40 -4.43 -0.80 -5.07
N ALA A 41 -3.50 0.00 -5.57
CA ALA A 41 -3.37 1.42 -5.28
C ALA A 41 -3.33 2.21 -6.59
N VAL A 42 -3.78 3.46 -6.54
CA VAL A 42 -3.95 4.32 -7.71
C VAL A 42 -3.38 5.71 -7.41
N VAL A 43 -2.34 6.11 -8.13
CA VAL A 43 -1.70 7.45 -8.06
C VAL A 43 -0.98 7.72 -9.38
N ASP A 44 -0.71 8.97 -9.70
CA ASP A 44 0.21 9.33 -10.78
C ASP A 44 1.65 8.99 -10.36
N VAL A 45 2.27 7.99 -11.00
CA VAL A 45 3.65 7.57 -10.69
C VAL A 45 4.68 8.08 -11.70
N ASN A 46 4.25 8.76 -12.76
CA ASN A 46 5.15 9.25 -13.82
C ASN A 46 5.06 10.78 -14.03
N ASN A 47 4.29 11.47 -13.19
CA ASN A 47 4.05 12.91 -13.21
C ASN A 47 3.44 13.43 -14.52
N ASP A 48 2.61 12.61 -15.19
CA ASP A 48 1.89 13.00 -16.41
C ASP A 48 0.46 13.55 -16.15
N ASN A 49 0.11 13.72 -14.86
CA ASN A 49 -1.19 14.11 -14.31
C ASN A 49 -2.31 13.11 -14.57
N ARG A 50 -1.97 11.82 -14.70
CA ARG A 50 -2.95 10.73 -14.87
C ARG A 50 -2.68 9.69 -13.81
N SER A 51 -3.75 9.21 -13.18
CA SER A 51 -3.59 8.15 -12.20
C SER A 51 -3.27 6.83 -12.88
N ASP A 52 -2.18 6.21 -12.43
CA ASP A 52 -1.69 4.89 -12.81
C ASP A 52 -2.17 3.84 -11.81
N ILE A 53 -2.04 2.56 -12.16
CA ILE A 53 -2.45 1.44 -11.30
C ILE A 53 -1.21 0.69 -10.82
N VAL A 54 -1.14 0.43 -9.51
CA VAL A 54 -0.15 -0.47 -8.92
C VAL A 54 -0.85 -1.59 -8.15
N THR A 55 -0.51 -2.85 -8.43
CA THR A 55 -1.06 -4.01 -7.67
C THR A 55 0.01 -4.73 -6.89
N ALA A 56 -0.36 -5.25 -5.71
CA ALA A 56 0.43 -6.23 -4.95
C ALA A 56 0.01 -7.64 -5.40
N ASN A 57 0.93 -8.39 -6.02
CA ASN A 57 0.64 -9.70 -6.60
C ASN A 57 1.17 -10.81 -5.70
N GLN A 58 0.32 -11.32 -4.81
CA GLN A 58 0.77 -12.24 -3.77
C GLN A 58 1.37 -13.53 -4.35
N GLY A 59 0.75 -14.09 -5.40
CA GLY A 59 1.22 -15.31 -6.04
C GLY A 59 2.48 -15.10 -6.88
N GLY A 60 2.73 -13.87 -7.30
CA GLY A 60 3.89 -13.49 -8.11
C GLY A 60 5.11 -13.01 -7.31
N ASN A 61 4.96 -12.73 -6.01
CA ASN A 61 5.98 -12.08 -5.18
C ASN A 61 6.53 -10.79 -5.80
N ASN A 62 5.63 -10.01 -6.40
CA ASN A 62 5.97 -8.77 -7.09
C ASN A 62 4.81 -7.76 -7.01
N VAL A 63 5.08 -6.55 -7.48
CA VAL A 63 4.05 -5.57 -7.83
C VAL A 63 3.96 -5.42 -9.34
N SER A 64 2.78 -5.07 -9.85
CA SER A 64 2.59 -4.62 -11.24
C SER A 64 2.36 -3.13 -11.27
N VAL A 65 2.95 -2.43 -12.23
CA VAL A 65 2.71 -1.01 -12.53
C VAL A 65 2.13 -0.92 -13.94
N LEU A 66 0.96 -0.31 -14.07
CA LEU A 66 0.27 -0.09 -15.34
C LEU A 66 0.07 1.42 -15.52
N LEU A 67 0.72 2.00 -16.52
CA LEU A 67 0.69 3.43 -16.77
C LEU A 67 -0.54 3.81 -17.60
N ASN A 68 -1.19 4.90 -17.24
CA ASN A 68 -2.36 5.40 -17.92
C ASN A 68 -1.99 6.11 -19.23
N THR A 69 -2.56 5.65 -20.34
CA THR A 69 -2.23 6.19 -21.67
C THR A 69 -3.03 7.46 -22.02
N GLY A 70 -3.88 7.96 -21.11
CA GLY A 70 -4.59 9.24 -21.23
C GLY A 70 -5.90 9.20 -22.03
N ASN A 71 -6.27 8.04 -22.55
CA ASN A 71 -7.50 7.77 -23.30
C ASN A 71 -8.42 6.78 -22.55
N GLY A 72 -8.22 6.63 -21.23
CA GLY A 72 -8.95 5.66 -20.42
C GLY A 72 -8.46 4.22 -20.59
N THR A 73 -7.27 4.03 -21.17
CA THR A 73 -6.58 2.73 -21.22
C THR A 73 -5.26 2.74 -20.48
N PHE A 74 -4.72 1.55 -20.21
CA PHE A 74 -3.46 1.36 -19.49
C PHE A 74 -2.47 0.57 -20.33
N SER A 75 -1.18 0.86 -20.14
CA SER A 75 -0.09 0.12 -20.77
C SER A 75 -0.04 -1.33 -20.29
N THR A 76 0.70 -2.17 -21.01
CA THR A 76 1.14 -3.45 -20.46
C THR A 76 1.87 -3.22 -19.13
N GLN A 77 1.63 -4.12 -18.17
CA GLN A 77 2.29 -4.06 -16.88
C GLN A 77 3.82 -4.13 -16.98
N THR A 78 4.49 -3.39 -16.10
CA THR A 78 5.88 -3.67 -15.70
C THR A 78 5.87 -4.22 -14.28
N THR A 79 6.66 -5.26 -14.01
CA THR A 79 6.68 -5.91 -12.69
C THR A 79 7.98 -5.66 -11.94
N TYR A 80 7.89 -5.47 -10.62
CA TYR A 80 9.04 -5.30 -9.74
C TYR A 80 8.97 -6.27 -8.57
N ALA A 81 10.09 -6.95 -8.29
CA ALA A 81 10.15 -7.95 -7.21
C ALA A 81 9.97 -7.32 -5.83
N THR A 82 9.24 -8.02 -4.96
CA THR A 82 9.04 -7.65 -3.55
C THR A 82 9.50 -8.79 -2.63
N GLY A 83 9.15 -8.73 -1.34
CA GLY A 83 9.17 -9.90 -0.47
C GLY A 83 8.07 -10.90 -0.86
N THR A 84 8.03 -12.03 -0.16
CA THR A 84 7.07 -13.11 -0.48
C THR A 84 5.66 -12.77 0.01
N LEU A 85 4.67 -13.14 -0.80
CA LEU A 85 3.24 -12.90 -0.57
C LEU A 85 2.95 -11.42 -0.22
N PRO A 86 3.23 -10.45 -1.11
CA PRO A 86 2.84 -9.05 -0.89
C PRO A 86 1.31 -8.94 -0.86
N PHE A 87 0.76 -8.59 0.31
CA PHE A 87 -0.69 -8.52 0.50
C PHE A 87 -1.21 -7.08 0.35
N SER A 88 -0.44 -6.09 0.76
CA SER A 88 -0.86 -4.69 0.71
C SER A 88 0.17 -3.86 -0.02
N VAL A 89 -0.29 -2.84 -0.75
CA VAL A 89 0.55 -1.83 -1.40
C VAL A 89 0.04 -0.43 -1.06
N ALA A 90 0.95 0.47 -0.75
CA ALA A 90 0.73 1.90 -0.60
C ALA A 90 1.68 2.67 -1.54
N LEU A 91 1.24 3.85 -1.99
CA LEU A 91 2.01 4.72 -2.88
C LEU A 91 2.15 6.09 -2.22
N VAL A 92 3.35 6.42 -1.73
CA VAL A 92 3.63 7.65 -0.99
C VAL A 92 5.09 8.04 -1.25
N ASP A 93 5.35 9.33 -1.41
CA ASP A 93 6.72 9.85 -1.46
C ASP A 93 7.35 9.73 -0.05
N VAL A 94 8.26 8.77 0.12
CA VAL A 94 8.91 8.54 1.43
C VAL A 94 10.33 9.10 1.49
N ASN A 95 10.86 9.62 0.39
CA ASN A 95 12.21 10.18 0.33
C ASN A 95 12.23 11.70 0.06
N ASN A 96 11.05 12.32 -0.04
CA ASN A 96 10.82 13.74 -0.27
C ASN A 96 11.36 14.23 -1.63
N ASP A 97 11.28 13.40 -2.67
CA ASP A 97 11.68 13.75 -4.04
C ASP A 97 10.51 14.15 -4.96
N ASN A 98 9.30 14.25 -4.39
CA ASN A 98 8.01 14.51 -5.02
C ASN A 98 7.58 13.42 -6.01
N ARG A 99 7.95 12.17 -5.76
CA ARG A 99 7.52 11.02 -6.57
C ARG A 99 6.97 9.94 -5.66
N PRO A 100 5.74 9.46 -5.89
CA PRO A 100 5.21 8.38 -5.07
C PRO A 100 6.06 7.11 -5.21
N ASP A 101 6.57 6.62 -4.09
CA ASP A 101 7.31 5.37 -3.98
C ASP A 101 6.36 4.21 -3.67
N ILE A 102 6.77 2.98 -3.99
CA ILE A 102 6.00 1.78 -3.66
C ILE A 102 6.42 1.25 -2.29
N VAL A 103 5.45 1.07 -1.40
CA VAL A 103 5.64 0.40 -0.12
C VAL A 103 4.70 -0.81 -0.04
N THR A 104 5.21 -2.00 0.26
CA THR A 104 4.39 -3.23 0.36
C THR A 104 4.55 -3.93 1.70
N ALA A 105 3.46 -4.49 2.24
CA ALA A 105 3.53 -5.45 3.34
C ALA A 105 3.62 -6.87 2.79
N ASN A 106 4.73 -7.56 3.09
CA ASN A 106 4.99 -8.92 2.63
C ASN A 106 4.59 -9.94 3.69
N TYR A 107 3.40 -10.51 3.54
CA TYR A 107 2.82 -11.44 4.50
C TYR A 107 3.69 -12.68 4.72
N GLY A 108 4.31 -13.20 3.66
CA GLY A 108 5.12 -14.41 3.72
C GLY A 108 6.51 -14.17 4.31
N ALA A 109 7.08 -12.99 4.04
CA ALA A 109 8.44 -12.66 4.45
C ALA A 109 8.53 -11.98 5.83
N SER A 110 7.41 -11.45 6.35
CA SER A 110 7.42 -10.58 7.55
C SER A 110 8.35 -9.37 7.36
N THR A 111 8.25 -8.75 6.19
CA THR A 111 9.02 -7.57 5.81
C THR A 111 8.14 -6.54 5.13
N VAL A 112 8.60 -5.28 5.10
CA VAL A 112 8.17 -4.30 4.10
C VAL A 112 9.20 -4.23 2.98
N SER A 113 8.73 -4.10 1.74
CA SER A 113 9.57 -3.67 0.61
C SER A 113 9.27 -2.21 0.27
N VAL A 114 10.33 -1.41 0.13
CA VAL A 114 10.28 -0.02 -0.36
C VAL A 114 11.01 0.04 -1.70
N LEU A 115 10.32 0.46 -2.76
CA LEU A 115 10.90 0.63 -4.10
C LEU A 115 10.77 2.10 -4.49
N PHE A 116 11.90 2.75 -4.73
CA PHE A 116 11.92 4.18 -5.03
C PHE A 116 11.60 4.45 -6.48
N ASN A 117 10.78 5.47 -6.73
CA ASN A 117 10.40 5.89 -8.05
C ASN A 117 11.51 6.70 -8.72
N THR A 118 11.89 6.33 -9.95
CA THR A 118 12.95 7.02 -10.70
C THR A 118 12.44 8.22 -11.49
N GLY A 119 11.15 8.54 -11.43
CA GLY A 119 10.51 9.73 -11.99
C GLY A 119 9.86 9.54 -13.36
N THR A 120 9.82 8.32 -13.89
CA THR A 120 9.24 7.99 -15.20
C THR A 120 8.25 6.83 -15.11
N GLY A 121 7.67 6.58 -13.92
CA GLY A 121 6.85 5.40 -13.65
C GLY A 121 7.64 4.10 -13.56
N THR A 122 8.96 4.20 -13.39
CA THR A 122 9.86 3.06 -13.17
C THR A 122 10.44 3.08 -11.76
N PHE A 123 10.74 1.92 -11.20
CA PHE A 123 11.12 1.78 -9.80
C PHE A 123 12.47 1.07 -9.62
N SER A 124 13.19 1.45 -8.59
CA SER A 124 14.44 0.81 -8.18
C SER A 124 14.19 -0.58 -7.59
N SER A 125 15.26 -1.34 -7.36
CA SER A 125 15.16 -2.61 -6.62
C SER A 125 14.73 -2.36 -5.18
N GLN A 126 13.97 -3.30 -4.61
CA GLN A 126 13.47 -3.18 -3.25
C GLN A 126 14.58 -2.99 -2.21
N THR A 127 14.34 -2.06 -1.28
CA THR A 127 14.97 -2.05 0.04
C THR A 127 14.02 -2.75 1.01
N THR A 128 14.53 -3.59 1.89
CA THR A 128 13.71 -4.45 2.76
C THR A 128 13.90 -4.07 4.23
N TYR A 129 12.79 -4.00 4.98
CA TYR A 129 12.79 -3.76 6.42
C TYR A 129 12.03 -4.87 7.15
N ALA A 130 12.57 -5.37 8.25
CA ALA A 130 11.91 -6.38 9.06
C ALA A 130 10.75 -5.77 9.86
N ILE A 131 9.60 -6.47 9.87
CA ILE A 131 8.40 -6.09 10.61
C ILE A 131 7.87 -7.28 11.41
N GLY A 132 6.69 -7.15 12.02
CA GLY A 132 6.06 -8.25 12.75
C GLY A 132 5.60 -9.39 11.83
N ALA A 133 5.26 -10.53 12.44
CA ALA A 133 4.93 -11.74 11.69
C ALA A 133 3.63 -11.58 10.87
N ASN A 134 3.68 -12.04 9.62
CA ASN A 134 2.52 -12.17 8.73
C ASN A 134 1.73 -10.87 8.52
N SER A 135 2.42 -9.81 8.09
CA SER A 135 1.80 -8.49 7.93
C SER A 135 0.80 -8.43 6.76
N TYR A 136 -0.39 -7.94 7.07
CA TYR A 136 -1.56 -8.00 6.18
C TYR A 136 -1.83 -6.67 5.47
N SER A 137 -1.55 -5.55 6.15
CA SER A 137 -1.85 -4.18 5.71
C SER A 137 -0.67 -3.29 6.00
N VAL A 138 -0.43 -2.31 5.12
CA VAL A 138 0.50 -1.19 5.35
C VAL A 138 -0.24 0.14 5.18
N ALA A 139 0.03 1.07 6.07
CA ALA A 139 -0.28 2.49 5.94
C ALA A 139 1.03 3.28 5.97
N VAL A 140 1.08 4.38 5.22
CA VAL A 140 2.27 5.25 5.14
C VAL A 140 1.83 6.69 5.37
N VAL A 141 2.29 7.27 6.48
CA VAL A 141 1.79 8.55 7.02
C VAL A 141 2.72 9.01 8.13
N ASP A 142 2.87 10.31 8.29
CA ASP A 142 3.62 10.89 9.41
C ASP A 142 2.88 10.59 10.73
N VAL A 143 3.45 9.75 11.59
CA VAL A 143 2.83 9.37 12.88
C VAL A 143 3.41 10.13 14.06
N ASN A 144 4.53 10.82 13.87
CA ASN A 144 5.25 11.52 14.94
C ASN A 144 5.27 13.06 14.76
N ASN A 145 4.57 13.56 13.73
CA ASN A 145 4.48 14.96 13.33
C ASN A 145 5.84 15.60 12.96
N ASP A 146 6.76 14.84 12.38
CA ASP A 146 8.07 15.35 11.90
C ASP A 146 8.09 15.76 10.41
N ASN A 147 6.94 15.70 9.75
CA ASN A 147 6.69 15.92 8.32
C ASN A 147 7.33 14.87 7.40
N ARG A 148 7.56 13.65 7.89
CA ARG A 148 8.08 12.54 7.08
C ARG A 148 7.11 11.37 7.18
N PRO A 149 6.66 10.80 6.06
CA PRO A 149 5.78 9.65 6.12
C PRO A 149 6.50 8.43 6.72
N ASP A 150 5.95 7.92 7.81
CA ASP A 150 6.38 6.71 8.51
C ASP A 150 5.62 5.49 7.99
N ILE A 151 6.15 4.29 8.23
CA ILE A 151 5.49 3.03 7.84
C ILE A 151 4.83 2.40 9.05
N VAL A 152 3.54 2.08 8.93
CA VAL A 152 2.77 1.34 9.93
C VAL A 152 2.20 0.06 9.31
N THR A 153 2.39 -1.09 9.95
CA THR A 153 1.87 -2.37 9.47
C THR A 153 0.98 -3.08 10.47
N ALA A 154 -0.10 -3.71 10.00
CA ALA A 154 -0.91 -4.64 10.80
C ALA A 154 -0.33 -6.05 10.69
N ASN A 155 0.15 -6.62 11.79
CA ASN A 155 0.85 -7.91 11.80
C ASN A 155 -0.09 -9.01 12.29
N TYR A 156 -0.73 -9.71 11.34
CA TYR A 156 -1.75 -10.71 11.62
C TYR A 156 -1.25 -11.83 12.54
N GLY A 157 -0.04 -12.32 12.29
CA GLY A 157 0.57 -13.41 13.08
C GLY A 157 1.20 -12.91 14.38
N GLY A 158 1.62 -11.64 14.41
CA GLY A 158 2.23 -11.00 15.57
C GLY A 158 1.25 -10.46 16.61
N ASN A 159 -0.04 -10.32 16.28
CA ASN A 159 -1.06 -9.65 17.11
C ASN A 159 -0.60 -8.26 17.59
N ASN A 160 0.08 -7.53 16.71
CA ASN A 160 0.61 -6.21 16.98
C ASN A 160 0.61 -5.37 15.69
N VAL A 161 0.92 -4.09 15.84
CA VAL A 161 1.38 -3.23 14.74
C VAL A 161 2.88 -3.01 14.83
N SER A 162 3.54 -2.82 13.69
CA SER A 162 4.91 -2.28 13.63
C SER A 162 4.85 -0.83 13.16
N VAL A 163 5.66 0.03 13.77
CA VAL A 163 5.90 1.42 13.34
C VAL A 163 7.39 1.57 13.04
N LEU A 164 7.71 2.00 11.83
CA LEU A 164 9.07 2.27 11.37
C LEU A 164 9.15 3.76 11.03
N LEU A 165 9.94 4.50 11.80
CA LEU A 165 10.04 5.95 11.63
C LEU A 165 11.00 6.30 10.49
N ASN A 166 10.62 7.25 9.66
CA ASN A 166 11.42 7.71 8.54
C ASN A 166 12.53 8.66 9.01
N THR A 167 13.76 8.36 8.61
CA THR A 167 14.93 9.15 9.01
C THR A 167 15.21 10.35 8.09
N GLY A 168 14.39 10.55 7.05
CA GLY A 168 14.36 11.76 6.22
C GLY A 168 15.02 11.63 4.84
N ASN A 169 15.37 10.42 4.42
CA ASN A 169 15.96 10.14 3.11
C ASN A 169 15.41 8.83 2.49
N GLY A 170 14.20 8.42 2.88
CA GLY A 170 13.61 7.14 2.49
C GLY A 170 14.19 5.93 3.23
N THR A 171 15.06 6.14 4.23
CA THR A 171 15.50 5.06 5.12
C THR A 171 14.74 5.09 6.43
N PHE A 172 14.44 3.91 6.97
CA PHE A 172 13.58 3.75 8.13
C PHE A 172 14.32 3.15 9.32
N SER A 173 13.91 3.56 10.52
CA SER A 173 14.40 2.99 11.77
C SER A 173 13.96 1.53 11.94
N ALA A 174 14.58 0.84 12.90
CA ALA A 174 14.09 -0.47 13.31
C ALA A 174 12.66 -0.36 13.86
N GLN A 175 11.85 -1.39 13.62
CA GLN A 175 10.47 -1.40 14.06
C GLN A 175 10.34 -1.19 15.57
N THR A 176 9.36 -0.37 15.96
CA THR A 176 8.75 -0.38 17.28
C THR A 176 7.40 -1.08 17.17
N THR A 177 7.06 -1.96 18.11
CA THR A 177 5.81 -2.73 18.04
C THR A 177 4.85 -2.36 19.14
N TYR A 178 3.57 -2.29 18.81
CA TYR A 178 2.49 -2.04 19.78
C TYR A 178 1.47 -3.17 19.71
N ALA A 179 1.14 -3.75 20.87
CA ALA A 179 0.18 -4.84 20.94
C ALA A 179 -1.22 -4.39 20.52
N THR A 180 -1.95 -5.28 19.84
CA THR A 180 -3.34 -5.05 19.42
C THR A 180 -4.25 -6.16 19.92
N GLY A 181 -5.49 -6.18 19.43
CA GLY A 181 -6.30 -7.40 19.45
C GLY A 181 -5.67 -8.52 18.61
N THR A 182 -6.33 -9.68 18.60
CA THR A 182 -5.85 -10.85 17.85
C THR A 182 -6.13 -10.71 16.36
N ASN A 183 -5.12 -11.03 15.56
CA ASN A 183 -5.18 -11.06 14.10
C ASN A 183 -5.62 -9.72 13.46
N PRO A 184 -4.85 -8.63 13.67
CA PRO A 184 -5.10 -7.37 12.97
C PRO A 184 -4.94 -7.57 11.46
N ARG A 185 -5.96 -7.18 10.69
CA ARG A 185 -5.98 -7.34 9.22
C ARG A 185 -5.86 -6.02 8.47
N SER A 186 -6.26 -4.92 9.08
CA SER A 186 -6.19 -3.60 8.50
C SER A 186 -5.69 -2.61 9.53
N VAL A 187 -4.87 -1.67 9.08
CA VAL A 187 -4.44 -0.52 9.87
C VAL A 187 -4.78 0.75 9.10
N ALA A 188 -5.28 1.74 9.83
CA ALA A 188 -5.43 3.11 9.37
C ALA A 188 -4.78 4.04 10.41
N VAL A 189 -4.31 5.19 9.94
CA VAL A 189 -3.84 6.25 10.82
C VAL A 189 -4.66 7.50 10.55
N VAL A 190 -5.24 8.05 11.60
CA VAL A 190 -6.14 9.20 11.54
C VAL A 190 -6.27 9.78 12.95
N ASP A 191 -6.41 11.09 13.07
CA ASP A 191 -6.79 11.72 14.34
C ASP A 191 -8.27 11.40 14.64
N VAL A 192 -8.54 10.45 15.54
CA VAL A 192 -9.90 10.03 15.88
C VAL A 192 -10.50 10.84 17.03
N ASN A 193 -9.67 11.51 17.82
CA ASN A 193 -10.08 12.23 19.02
C ASN A 193 -10.05 13.77 18.86
N ASN A 194 -9.61 14.26 17.69
CA ASN A 194 -9.39 15.67 17.33
C ASN A 194 -8.34 16.38 18.20
N ASP A 195 -7.27 15.69 18.61
CA ASP A 195 -6.16 16.29 19.38
C ASP A 195 -4.99 16.78 18.51
N ASN A 196 -5.12 16.67 17.18
CA ASN A 196 -4.09 16.93 16.16
C ASN A 196 -2.88 15.99 16.25
N LYS A 197 -3.04 14.81 16.84
CA LYS A 197 -2.07 13.73 16.78
C LYS A 197 -2.64 12.55 16.01
N PRO A 198 -1.84 11.92 15.14
CA PRO A 198 -2.28 10.73 14.43
C PRO A 198 -2.52 9.56 15.42
N ASP A 199 -3.72 8.97 15.39
CA ASP A 199 -4.00 7.72 16.11
C ASP A 199 -3.88 6.51 15.18
N ILE A 200 -3.33 5.41 15.68
CA ILE A 200 -3.30 4.12 14.96
C ILE A 200 -4.55 3.31 15.31
N VAL A 201 -5.33 2.95 14.29
CA VAL A 201 -6.57 2.17 14.40
C VAL A 201 -6.43 0.85 13.67
N THR A 202 -6.86 -0.25 14.30
CA THR A 202 -6.81 -1.60 13.72
C THR A 202 -8.16 -2.28 13.66
N ALA A 203 -8.41 -3.01 12.57
CA ALA A 203 -9.52 -3.96 12.48
C ALA A 203 -9.00 -5.38 12.73
N ASN A 204 -9.52 -6.03 13.77
CA ASN A 204 -9.07 -7.34 14.24
C ASN A 204 -10.05 -8.43 13.81
N TYR A 205 -9.56 -9.53 13.24
CA TYR A 205 -10.41 -10.62 12.79
C TYR A 205 -10.79 -11.59 13.93
N GLY A 206 -9.86 -11.89 14.84
CA GLY A 206 -10.06 -12.91 15.88
C GLY A 206 -10.74 -12.37 17.14
N ALA A 207 -10.64 -11.06 17.39
CA ALA A 207 -11.38 -10.37 18.43
C ALA A 207 -12.51 -9.64 17.73
N ASN A 208 -13.77 -9.93 18.03
CA ASN A 208 -14.95 -9.32 17.40
C ASN A 208 -15.07 -7.80 17.67
N GLY A 209 -14.10 -6.98 17.23
CA GLY A 209 -14.03 -5.55 17.52
C GLY A 209 -12.90 -4.81 16.78
N VAL A 210 -13.11 -3.50 16.60
CA VAL A 210 -12.07 -2.54 16.18
C VAL A 210 -11.21 -2.23 17.40
N GLY A 211 -9.90 -2.39 17.30
CA GLY A 211 -8.95 -2.00 18.34
C GLY A 211 -8.39 -0.62 18.01
N VAL A 212 -8.75 0.39 18.80
CA VAL A 212 -8.11 1.71 18.78
C VAL A 212 -6.99 1.66 19.82
N SER A 213 -5.74 1.69 19.39
CA SER A 213 -4.62 1.93 20.31
C SER A 213 -3.37 2.24 19.51
N VAL A 214 -2.97 3.51 19.50
CA VAL A 214 -1.75 4.05 20.14
C VAL A 214 -1.75 5.56 19.87
N HIS A 215 -1.60 6.36 20.93
CA HIS A 215 -1.22 7.78 20.84
C HIS A 215 0.30 7.85 20.65
N CYS A 216 0.74 8.41 19.53
CA CYS A 216 2.15 8.76 19.32
C CYS A 216 2.44 10.19 19.80
#